data_AF-A0A6I2A2A6-F1
#
_entry.id   AF-A0A6I2A2A6-F1
#
_cell.length_a   1.000
_cell.length_b   1.000
_cell.length_c   1.000
_cell.angle_alpha   90.00
_cell.angle_beta   90.00
_cell.angle_gamma   90.00
#
_symmetry.space_group_name_H-M   'P 1'
#
loop_
_entity.id
_entity.type
_entity.pdbx_description
1 polymer ?
#
loop_
_entity_poly.entity_id
_entity_poly.type
_entity_poly.pdbx_seq_one_letter_code
_entity_poly.pdbx_strand_id
1 'polypeptide(L)'
;MNKRTKKPPVKPEKRLEWLQRVERDGETLSHIAESDSFDIRTVRKHVELARMERDVHQARTEVLRNALEGHYGDLMETVRNIENWVSSEVQVSLEKGVSLMSGLREHMPRSPLWESLRKWNRTLTELAELSDVIRNKIQREIEADGRLNGIVSQGANGVIPAAIDVLVHQVKQWTRGLEGLKMDRDIHLEKTSEGRVKMRYGFSHFGELEERSVEIIKAVLIYFESELKHSPEYLEMEKLIGRLERLKKGIGEVLTVVLLRRIVPGRCRYCPL
;
A
#
# COMPACT_ATOMS: atom_id res chain seq x y z
N MET A 1 -60.24 57.80 6.04
CA MET A 1 -59.23 56.89 6.63
C MET A 1 -58.72 55.95 5.53
N ASN A 2 -57.54 56.23 4.95
CA ASN A 2 -56.96 55.37 3.92
C ASN A 2 -56.60 54.01 4.52
N LYS A 3 -57.25 52.94 4.06
CA LYS A 3 -56.91 51.56 4.42
C LYS A 3 -55.44 51.34 4.06
N ARG A 4 -54.60 50.97 5.03
CA ARG A 4 -53.22 50.52 4.79
C ARG A 4 -53.28 49.23 3.95
N THR A 5 -53.20 49.37 2.62
CA THR A 5 -52.95 48.26 1.72
C THR A 5 -51.58 47.67 2.05
N LYS A 6 -51.57 46.44 2.57
CA LYS A 6 -50.34 45.72 2.92
C LYS A 6 -49.59 45.45 1.62
N LYS A 7 -48.40 46.06 1.46
CA LYS A 7 -47.57 45.83 0.27
C LYS A 7 -47.24 44.33 0.14
N PRO A 8 -47.18 43.79 -1.09
CA PRO A 8 -46.90 42.38 -1.30
C PRO A 8 -45.53 41.98 -0.72
N PRO A 9 -45.37 40.73 -0.24
CA PRO A 9 -44.09 40.26 0.29
C PRO A 9 -43.02 40.34 -0.79
N VAL A 10 -41.82 40.82 -0.42
CA VAL A 10 -40.68 40.90 -1.34
C VAL A 10 -40.23 39.49 -1.70
N LYS A 11 -40.29 39.16 -3.00
CA LYS A 11 -39.88 37.84 -3.53
C LYS A 11 -38.34 37.69 -3.51
N PRO A 12 -37.81 36.46 -3.41
CA PRO A 12 -36.36 36.20 -3.42
C PRO A 12 -35.61 36.81 -4.60
N GLU A 13 -36.17 36.72 -5.81
CA GLU A 13 -35.61 37.30 -7.05
C GLU A 13 -35.39 38.81 -6.93
N LYS A 14 -36.37 39.53 -6.36
CA LYS A 14 -36.32 40.98 -6.16
C LYS A 14 -35.26 41.37 -5.12
N ARG A 15 -35.00 40.51 -4.13
CA ARG A 15 -33.93 40.73 -3.14
C ARG A 15 -32.54 40.60 -3.78
N LEU A 16 -32.36 39.63 -4.68
CA LEU A 16 -31.12 39.45 -5.44
C LEU A 16 -30.89 40.60 -6.42
N GLU A 17 -31.94 41.08 -7.06
CA GLU A 17 -31.88 42.26 -7.94
C GLU A 17 -31.46 43.52 -7.16
N TRP A 18 -32.04 43.77 -5.98
CA TRP A 18 -31.61 44.89 -5.13
C TRP A 18 -30.17 44.76 -4.66
N LEU A 19 -29.73 43.56 -4.29
CA LEU A 19 -28.33 43.32 -3.96
C LEU A 19 -27.41 43.66 -5.14
N GLN A 20 -27.77 43.21 -6.34
CA GLN A 20 -27.01 43.49 -7.56
C GLN A 20 -26.95 44.99 -7.88
N ARG A 21 -28.06 45.73 -7.77
CA ARG A 21 -28.09 47.18 -8.02
C ARG A 21 -27.22 47.96 -7.03
N VAL A 22 -27.20 47.55 -5.76
CA VAL A 22 -26.34 48.17 -4.74
C VAL A 22 -24.86 47.88 -4.98
N GLU A 23 -24.51 46.63 -5.28
CA GLU A 23 -23.10 46.20 -5.31
C GLU A 23 -22.43 46.35 -6.68
N ARG A 24 -23.18 46.17 -7.77
CA ARG A 24 -22.66 46.20 -9.13
C ARG A 24 -22.91 47.53 -9.84
N ASP A 25 -24.10 48.09 -9.66
CA ASP A 25 -24.51 49.32 -10.33
C ASP A 25 -24.26 50.58 -9.45
N GLY A 26 -23.85 50.38 -8.19
CA GLY A 26 -23.52 51.45 -7.25
C GLY A 26 -24.71 52.27 -6.78
N GLU A 27 -25.93 51.76 -6.96
CA GLU A 27 -27.14 52.48 -6.59
C GLU A 27 -27.30 52.62 -5.08
N THR A 28 -27.76 53.79 -4.63
CA THR A 28 -28.03 54.03 -3.21
C THR A 28 -29.35 53.36 -2.80
N LEU A 29 -29.43 52.93 -1.53
CA LEU A 29 -30.66 52.32 -0.98
C LEU A 29 -31.88 53.25 -1.07
N SER A 30 -31.66 54.57 -1.00
CA SER A 30 -32.72 55.57 -1.16
C SER A 30 -33.26 55.59 -2.59
N HIS A 31 -32.37 55.55 -3.58
CA HIS A 31 -32.76 55.50 -4.99
C HIS A 31 -33.55 54.22 -5.33
N ILE A 32 -33.13 53.06 -4.83
CA ILE A 32 -33.85 51.79 -5.01
C ILE A 32 -35.22 51.82 -4.32
N ALA A 33 -35.30 52.41 -3.12
CA ALA A 33 -36.56 52.55 -2.39
C ALA A 33 -37.56 53.46 -3.13
N GLU A 34 -37.08 54.55 -3.70
CA GLU A 34 -37.87 55.47 -4.53
C GLU A 34 -38.30 54.82 -5.86
N SER A 35 -37.36 54.21 -6.59
CA SER A 35 -37.63 53.61 -7.90
C SER A 35 -38.60 52.42 -7.81
N ASP A 36 -38.46 51.59 -6.78
CA ASP A 36 -39.23 50.36 -6.64
C ASP A 36 -40.44 50.55 -5.71
N SER A 37 -40.65 51.78 -5.20
CA SER A 37 -41.77 52.14 -4.31
C SER A 37 -41.82 51.32 -3.01
N PHE A 38 -40.67 51.07 -2.38
CA PHE A 38 -40.55 50.39 -1.07
C PHE A 38 -40.05 51.33 0.02
N ASP A 39 -40.25 50.97 1.30
CA ASP A 39 -39.66 51.71 2.42
C ASP A 39 -38.15 51.41 2.48
N ILE A 40 -37.33 52.44 2.72
CA ILE A 40 -35.86 52.31 2.80
C ILE A 40 -35.45 51.25 3.84
N ARG A 41 -36.18 51.10 4.95
CA ARG A 41 -35.93 50.07 5.97
C ARG A 41 -36.20 48.67 5.42
N THR A 42 -37.22 48.52 4.57
CA THR A 42 -37.54 47.26 3.88
C THR A 42 -36.46 46.90 2.88
N VAL A 43 -36.05 47.84 2.03
CA VAL A 43 -34.96 47.62 1.05
C VAL A 43 -33.66 47.27 1.77
N ARG A 44 -33.25 48.05 2.78
CA ARG A 44 -32.06 47.77 3.61
C ARG A 44 -32.10 46.37 4.21
N LYS A 45 -33.20 46.00 4.88
CA LYS A 45 -33.36 44.68 5.49
C LYS A 45 -33.22 43.56 4.46
N HIS A 46 -33.83 43.70 3.29
CA HIS A 46 -33.80 42.65 2.27
C HIS A 46 -32.46 42.56 1.53
N VAL A 47 -31.75 43.68 1.34
CA VAL A 47 -30.36 43.69 0.85
C VAL A 47 -29.42 43.00 1.85
N GLU A 48 -29.53 43.32 3.15
CA GLU A 48 -28.74 42.63 4.19
C GLU A 48 -29.06 41.14 4.29
N LEU A 49 -30.34 40.75 4.19
CA LEU A 49 -30.73 39.35 4.12
C LEU A 49 -30.15 38.64 2.88
N ALA A 50 -30.15 39.29 1.71
CA ALA A 50 -29.57 38.72 0.50
C ALA A 50 -28.04 38.57 0.61
N ARG A 51 -27.34 39.52 1.26
CA ARG A 51 -25.92 39.39 1.61
C ARG A 51 -25.68 38.18 2.49
N MET A 52 -26.40 38.07 3.61
CA MET A 52 -26.28 36.93 4.51
C MET A 52 -26.57 35.59 3.82
N GLU A 53 -27.61 35.51 2.98
CA GLU A 53 -27.93 34.30 2.22
C GLU A 53 -26.80 33.92 1.23
N ARG A 54 -26.22 34.90 0.53
CA ARG A 54 -25.06 34.67 -0.34
C ARG A 54 -23.85 34.19 0.46
N ASP A 55 -23.52 34.86 1.56
CA ASP A 55 -22.33 34.53 2.35
C ASP A 55 -22.45 33.13 2.98
N VAL A 56 -23.65 32.76 3.46
CA VAL A 56 -23.95 31.38 3.91
C VAL A 56 -23.83 30.39 2.76
N HIS A 57 -24.32 30.72 1.56
CA HIS A 57 -24.18 29.86 0.40
C HIS A 57 -22.72 29.66 -0.01
N GLN A 58 -21.93 30.74 -0.02
CA GLN A 58 -20.49 30.71 -0.29
C GLN A 58 -19.75 29.87 0.74
N ALA A 59 -20.01 30.09 2.04
CA ALA A 59 -19.41 29.30 3.12
C ALA A 59 -19.75 27.81 3.00
N ARG A 60 -21.00 27.46 2.68
CA ARG A 60 -21.42 26.06 2.44
C ARG A 60 -20.69 25.45 1.25
N THR A 61 -20.60 26.17 0.14
CA THR A 61 -19.87 25.73 -1.05
C THR A 61 -18.38 25.53 -0.77
N GLU A 62 -17.77 26.42 0.02
CA GLU A 62 -16.37 26.31 0.42
C GLU A 62 -16.13 25.10 1.32
N VAL A 63 -16.96 24.88 2.34
CA VAL A 63 -16.88 23.70 3.21
C VAL A 63 -17.04 22.41 2.40
N LEU A 64 -18.00 22.37 1.46
CA LEU A 64 -18.21 21.23 0.59
C LEU A 64 -16.99 20.96 -0.31
N ARG A 65 -16.43 22.02 -0.91
CA ARG A 65 -15.21 21.91 -1.73
C ARG A 65 -14.04 21.38 -0.92
N ASN A 66 -13.81 21.93 0.27
CA ASN A 66 -12.72 21.50 1.15
C ASN A 66 -12.90 20.04 1.60
N ALA A 67 -14.14 19.63 1.91
CA ALA A 67 -14.44 18.24 2.26
C ALA A 67 -14.19 17.30 1.07
N LEU A 68 -14.60 17.67 -0.14
CA LEU A 68 -14.35 16.91 -1.36
C LEU A 68 -12.85 16.79 -1.64
N GLU A 69 -12.11 17.90 -1.56
CA GLU A 69 -10.66 17.93 -1.76
C GLU A 69 -9.94 17.05 -0.72
N GLY A 70 -10.34 17.12 0.55
CA GLY A 70 -9.83 16.25 1.62
C GLY A 70 -10.11 14.78 1.35
N HIS A 71 -11.34 14.43 1.01
CA HIS A 71 -11.72 13.05 0.69
C HIS A 71 -10.93 12.49 -0.50
N TYR A 72 -10.74 13.29 -1.56
CA TYR A 72 -9.88 12.90 -2.67
C TYR A 72 -8.42 12.72 -2.22
N GLY A 73 -7.90 13.60 -1.36
CA GLY A 73 -6.58 13.45 -0.74
C GLY A 73 -6.41 12.09 -0.04
N ASP A 74 -7.37 11.72 0.81
CA ASP A 74 -7.38 10.45 1.55
C ASP A 74 -7.40 9.22 0.61
N LEU A 75 -8.16 9.30 -0.48
CA LEU A 75 -8.19 8.25 -1.51
C LEU A 75 -6.83 8.15 -2.22
N MET A 76 -6.20 9.28 -2.54
CA MET A 76 -4.87 9.30 -3.17
C MET A 76 -3.79 8.76 -2.24
N GLU A 77 -3.86 9.04 -0.94
CA GLU A 77 -2.98 8.44 0.06
C GLU A 77 -3.17 6.93 0.14
N THR A 78 -4.43 6.47 0.10
CA THR A 78 -4.74 5.04 0.05
C THR A 78 -4.11 4.36 -1.18
N VAL A 79 -4.17 5.00 -2.35
CA VAL A 79 -3.51 4.52 -3.58
C VAL A 79 -1.99 4.41 -3.40
N ARG A 80 -1.35 5.39 -2.75
CA ARG A 80 0.10 5.34 -2.43
C ARG A 80 0.44 4.23 -1.44
N ASN A 81 -0.42 3.99 -0.46
CA ASN A 81 -0.23 2.90 0.49
C ASN A 81 -0.26 1.54 -0.23
N ILE A 82 -1.17 1.35 -1.18
CA ILE A 82 -1.18 0.15 -2.03
C ILE A 82 0.13 0.02 -2.82
N GLU A 83 0.60 1.11 -3.43
CA GLU A 83 1.88 1.12 -4.16
C GLU A 83 3.06 0.71 -3.27
N ASN A 84 3.10 1.24 -2.04
CA ASN A 84 4.15 0.92 -1.06
C ASN A 84 4.09 -0.55 -0.61
N TRP A 85 2.90 -1.08 -0.31
CA TRP A 85 2.74 -2.48 0.06
C TRP A 85 3.16 -3.43 -1.07
N VAL A 86 2.75 -3.14 -2.30
CA VAL A 86 3.13 -3.93 -3.48
C VAL A 86 4.63 -3.82 -3.76
N SER A 87 5.21 -2.62 -3.59
CA SER A 87 6.65 -2.41 -3.73
C SER A 87 7.47 -3.19 -2.71
N SER A 88 6.94 -3.31 -1.50
CA SER A 88 7.56 -4.01 -0.37
C SER A 88 7.23 -5.52 -0.32
N GLU A 89 6.52 -6.05 -1.31
CA GLU A 89 6.12 -7.47 -1.37
C GLU A 89 5.25 -7.92 -0.19
N VAL A 90 4.43 -7.00 0.33
CA VAL A 90 3.51 -7.26 1.45
C VAL A 90 2.09 -7.52 0.95
N GLN A 91 1.35 -8.35 1.68
CA GLN A 91 -0.08 -8.55 1.43
C GLN A 91 -0.86 -7.26 1.64
N VAL A 92 -1.81 -7.00 0.76
CA VAL A 92 -2.69 -5.83 0.83
C VAL A 92 -4.00 -6.24 1.50
N SER A 93 -4.37 -5.60 2.61
CA SER A 93 -5.67 -5.86 3.21
C SER A 93 -6.79 -5.36 2.30
N LEU A 94 -7.64 -6.29 1.84
CA LEU A 94 -8.81 -6.02 0.99
C LEU A 94 -10.12 -6.10 1.79
N GLU A 95 -10.03 -6.25 3.11
CA GLU A 95 -11.20 -6.48 3.96
C GLU A 95 -12.12 -5.27 4.03
N LYS A 96 -13.42 -5.57 4.19
CA LYS A 96 -14.47 -4.59 4.42
C LYS A 96 -14.40 -4.08 5.87
N GLY A 97 -13.41 -3.26 6.17
CA GLY A 97 -13.21 -2.66 7.49
C GLY A 97 -12.37 -1.40 7.46
N VAL A 98 -11.43 -1.30 6.51
CA VAL A 98 -10.68 -0.08 6.23
C VAL A 98 -11.58 0.82 5.36
N SER A 99 -12.21 1.82 5.98
CA SER A 99 -13.23 2.69 5.37
C SER A 99 -12.81 3.23 4.00
N LEU A 100 -11.56 3.67 3.86
CA LEU A 100 -11.02 4.24 2.62
C LEU A 100 -10.74 3.21 1.52
N MET A 101 -10.36 1.97 1.84
CA MET A 101 -10.20 0.90 0.83
C MET A 101 -11.54 0.52 0.20
N SER A 102 -12.60 0.47 1.00
CA SER A 102 -13.97 0.28 0.48
C SER A 102 -14.38 1.45 -0.40
N GLY A 103 -14.11 2.68 0.04
CA GLY A 103 -14.38 3.89 -0.75
C GLY A 103 -13.67 3.87 -2.09
N LEU A 104 -12.37 3.57 -2.09
CA LEU A 104 -11.56 3.47 -3.31
C LEU A 104 -12.10 2.40 -4.28
N ARG A 105 -12.60 1.28 -3.75
CA ARG A 105 -13.26 0.24 -4.54
C ARG A 105 -14.59 0.66 -5.14
N GLU A 106 -15.41 1.41 -4.41
CA GLU A 106 -16.66 1.99 -4.92
C GLU A 106 -16.41 3.03 -6.02
N HIS A 107 -15.31 3.78 -5.90
CA HIS A 107 -14.87 4.69 -6.95
C HIS A 107 -14.39 3.95 -8.22
N MET A 108 -13.64 2.86 -8.06
CA MET A 108 -13.03 2.15 -9.18
C MET A 108 -13.55 0.71 -9.34
N PRO A 109 -14.86 0.44 -9.40
CA PRO A 109 -15.41 -0.90 -9.19
C PRO A 109 -15.01 -1.90 -10.28
N ARG A 110 -14.76 -1.41 -11.49
CA ARG A 110 -14.36 -2.21 -12.66
C ARG A 110 -12.85 -2.19 -12.91
N SER A 111 -12.06 -1.60 -12.01
CA SER A 111 -10.62 -1.54 -12.19
C SER A 111 -10.00 -2.94 -12.12
N PRO A 112 -9.06 -3.28 -13.02
CA PRO A 112 -8.32 -4.54 -12.96
C PRO A 112 -7.42 -4.63 -11.71
N LEU A 113 -7.22 -3.51 -11.00
CA LEU A 113 -6.50 -3.44 -9.73
C LEU A 113 -6.98 -4.50 -8.74
N TRP A 114 -8.30 -4.66 -8.57
CA TRP A 114 -8.85 -5.53 -7.52
C TRP A 114 -8.60 -7.01 -7.77
N GLU A 115 -8.71 -7.44 -9.03
CA GLU A 115 -8.36 -8.81 -9.39
C GLU A 115 -6.85 -9.04 -9.25
N SER A 116 -6.05 -8.05 -9.64
CA SER A 116 -4.60 -8.13 -9.54
C SER A 116 -4.12 -8.20 -8.09
N LEU A 117 -4.71 -7.41 -7.18
CA LEU A 117 -4.43 -7.46 -5.75
C LEU A 117 -4.86 -8.78 -5.09
N ARG A 118 -5.99 -9.36 -5.51
CA ARG A 118 -6.40 -10.69 -5.04
C ARG A 118 -5.40 -11.77 -5.48
N LYS A 119 -4.99 -11.74 -6.75
CA LYS A 119 -3.96 -12.64 -7.28
C LYS A 119 -2.62 -12.43 -6.59
N TRP A 120 -2.25 -11.19 -6.30
CA TRP A 120 -1.05 -10.82 -5.56
C TRP A 120 -1.02 -11.46 -4.17
N ASN A 121 -2.06 -11.23 -3.35
CA ASN A 121 -2.14 -11.81 -2.00
C ASN A 121 -2.08 -13.34 -2.04
N ARG A 122 -2.81 -13.95 -2.98
CA ARG A 122 -2.80 -15.41 -3.15
C ARG A 122 -1.41 -15.92 -3.52
N THR A 123 -0.71 -15.27 -4.44
CA THR A 123 0.66 -15.66 -4.84
C THR A 123 1.66 -15.49 -3.70
N LEU A 124 1.51 -14.46 -2.85
CA LEU A 124 2.33 -14.33 -1.64
C LEU A 124 2.07 -15.47 -0.64
N THR A 125 0.81 -15.89 -0.46
CA THR A 125 0.48 -17.07 0.37
C THR A 125 1.08 -18.34 -0.21
N GLU A 126 0.90 -18.59 -1.52
CA GLU A 126 1.49 -19.74 -2.22
C GLU A 126 3.03 -19.77 -2.08
N LEU A 127 3.70 -18.62 -2.13
CA LEU A 127 5.15 -18.50 -1.91
C LEU A 127 5.59 -18.81 -0.48
N ALA A 128 4.79 -18.40 0.52
CA ALA A 128 5.07 -18.68 1.92
C ALA A 128 4.94 -20.19 2.19
N GLU A 129 3.83 -20.80 1.74
CA GLU A 129 3.60 -22.23 1.86
C GLU A 129 4.70 -23.04 1.15
N LEU A 130 5.09 -22.65 -0.06
CA LEU A 130 6.16 -23.32 -0.80
C LEU A 130 7.53 -23.17 -0.11
N SER A 131 7.81 -22.01 0.50
CA SER A 131 9.04 -21.83 1.29
C SER A 131 9.11 -22.81 2.46
N ASP A 132 7.99 -23.07 3.14
CA ASP A 132 7.92 -24.03 4.23
C ASP A 132 8.09 -25.47 3.73
N VAL A 133 7.49 -25.81 2.57
CA VAL A 133 7.69 -27.11 1.90
C VAL A 133 9.17 -27.32 1.57
N ILE A 134 9.84 -26.33 0.98
CA ILE A 134 11.27 -26.39 0.64
C ILE A 134 12.12 -26.56 1.90
N ARG A 135 11.85 -25.79 2.96
CA ARG A 135 12.55 -25.92 4.24
C ARG A 135 12.42 -27.33 4.81
N ASN A 136 11.20 -27.87 4.85
CA ASN A 136 10.93 -29.21 5.37
C ASN A 136 11.55 -30.32 4.51
N LYS A 137 11.67 -30.10 3.19
CA LYS A 137 12.36 -31.03 2.29
C LYS A 137 13.86 -31.03 2.55
N ILE A 138 14.49 -29.85 2.55
CA ILE A 138 15.91 -29.68 2.84
C ILE A 138 16.27 -30.30 4.19
N GLN A 139 15.46 -30.05 5.23
CA GLN A 139 15.67 -30.64 6.54
C GLN A 139 15.71 -32.17 6.49
N ARG A 140 14.68 -32.80 5.90
CA ARG A 140 14.59 -34.26 5.79
C ARG A 140 15.75 -34.85 4.99
N GLU A 141 16.16 -34.21 3.91
CA GLU A 141 17.24 -34.73 3.07
C GLU A 141 18.61 -34.59 3.76
N ILE A 142 18.87 -33.50 4.49
CA ILE A 142 20.10 -33.33 5.28
C ILE A 142 20.17 -34.33 6.42
N GLU A 143 19.07 -34.53 7.15
CA GLU A 143 19.00 -35.51 8.25
C GLU A 143 19.21 -36.95 7.73
N ALA A 144 18.71 -37.26 6.53
CA ALA A 144 18.89 -38.57 5.88
C ALA A 144 20.30 -38.80 5.31
N ASP A 145 20.97 -37.75 4.84
CA ASP A 145 22.32 -37.83 4.26
C ASP A 145 23.38 -38.29 5.28
N GLY A 146 23.22 -37.88 6.54
CA GLY A 146 24.00 -38.39 7.67
C GLY A 146 25.48 -38.01 7.71
N ARG A 147 26.06 -37.36 6.69
CA ARG A 147 27.46 -36.90 6.71
C ARG A 147 27.73 -35.90 7.85
N LEU A 148 26.70 -35.17 8.29
CA LEU A 148 26.78 -34.22 9.40
C LEU A 148 26.59 -34.87 10.78
N ASN A 149 26.12 -36.13 10.87
CA ASN A 149 25.78 -36.76 12.14
C ASN A 149 26.99 -36.93 13.08
N GLY A 150 28.17 -37.20 12.50
CA GLY A 150 29.42 -37.26 13.26
C GLY A 150 29.78 -35.93 13.91
N ILE A 151 29.51 -34.82 13.23
CA ILE A 151 29.77 -33.46 13.72
C ILE A 151 28.76 -33.10 14.82
N VAL A 152 27.49 -33.44 14.62
CA VAL A 152 26.42 -33.22 15.62
C VAL A 152 26.70 -34.00 16.90
N SER A 153 27.14 -35.25 16.79
CA SER A 153 27.47 -36.11 17.93
C SER A 153 28.64 -35.59 18.79
N GLN A 154 29.47 -34.68 18.24
CA GLN A 154 30.54 -33.97 18.95
C GLN A 154 30.04 -32.70 19.69
N GLY A 155 28.72 -32.49 19.76
CA GLY A 155 28.11 -31.36 20.47
C GLY A 155 27.79 -30.15 19.60
N ALA A 156 28.00 -30.23 18.29
CA ALA A 156 27.72 -29.14 17.35
C ALA A 156 26.29 -29.17 16.80
N ASN A 157 25.30 -29.14 17.70
CA ASN A 157 23.86 -29.26 17.35
C ASN A 157 23.34 -28.14 16.43
N GLY A 158 24.05 -27.01 16.35
CA GLY A 158 23.67 -25.88 15.49
C GLY A 158 23.99 -26.06 14.00
N VAL A 159 24.78 -27.08 13.63
CA VAL A 159 25.26 -27.27 12.24
C VAL A 159 24.12 -27.57 11.26
N ILE A 160 23.21 -28.47 11.61
CA ILE A 160 22.07 -28.84 10.74
C ILE A 160 21.13 -27.63 10.54
N PRO A 161 20.64 -26.95 11.60
CA PRO A 161 19.84 -25.74 11.44
C PRO A 161 20.54 -24.67 10.59
N ALA A 162 21.84 -24.45 10.82
CA ALA A 162 22.62 -23.47 10.07
C ALA A 162 22.71 -23.80 8.58
N ALA A 163 22.90 -25.08 8.23
CA ALA A 163 22.91 -25.55 6.84
C ALA A 163 21.55 -25.38 6.17
N ILE A 164 20.46 -25.73 6.85
CA ILE A 164 19.09 -25.55 6.34
C ILE A 164 18.83 -24.08 6.03
N ASP A 165 19.16 -23.17 6.96
CA ASP A 165 18.91 -21.74 6.78
C ASP A 165 19.68 -21.15 5.59
N VAL A 166 20.94 -21.55 5.42
CA VAL A 166 21.76 -21.19 4.26
C VAL A 166 21.11 -21.67 2.96
N LEU A 167 20.72 -22.94 2.88
CA LEU A 167 20.19 -23.53 1.65
C LEU A 167 18.82 -22.95 1.28
N VAL A 168 17.96 -22.72 2.28
CA VAL A 168 16.68 -22.00 2.09
C VAL A 168 16.94 -20.58 1.59
N HIS A 169 17.95 -19.89 2.13
CA HIS A 169 18.33 -18.57 1.63
C HIS A 169 18.83 -18.63 0.18
N GLN A 170 19.69 -19.58 -0.17
CA GLN A 170 20.19 -19.74 -1.53
C GLN A 170 19.06 -19.93 -2.54
N VAL A 171 18.10 -20.81 -2.26
CA VAL A 171 16.93 -21.01 -3.12
C VAL A 171 16.15 -19.70 -3.30
N LYS A 172 15.94 -18.93 -2.23
CA LYS A 172 15.26 -17.62 -2.30
C LYS A 172 16.02 -16.57 -3.12
N GLN A 173 17.35 -16.60 -3.11
CA GLN A 173 18.18 -15.68 -3.90
C GLN A 173 18.17 -16.07 -5.37
N TRP A 174 18.44 -17.34 -5.68
CA TRP A 174 18.53 -17.82 -7.05
C TRP A 174 17.21 -17.71 -7.82
N THR A 175 16.09 -18.00 -7.16
CA THR A 175 14.74 -17.84 -7.77
C THR A 175 14.38 -16.38 -8.07
N ARG A 176 15.12 -15.41 -7.51
CA ARG A 176 15.03 -13.98 -7.84
C ARG A 176 16.10 -13.53 -8.85
N GLY A 177 16.86 -14.47 -9.42
CA GLY A 177 17.99 -14.17 -10.30
C GLY A 177 19.19 -13.53 -9.59
N LEU A 178 19.23 -13.59 -8.26
CA LEU A 178 20.35 -13.08 -7.46
C LEU A 178 21.42 -14.16 -7.32
N GLU A 179 22.67 -13.73 -7.18
CA GLU A 179 23.83 -14.64 -7.14
C GLU A 179 23.83 -15.58 -5.92
N GLY A 180 23.27 -15.12 -4.80
CA GLY A 180 23.31 -15.81 -3.52
C GLY A 180 24.67 -15.71 -2.81
N LEU A 181 24.87 -16.58 -1.82
CA LEU A 181 26.11 -16.69 -1.07
C LEU A 181 27.16 -17.47 -1.87
N LYS A 182 28.44 -17.15 -1.64
CA LYS A 182 29.61 -17.77 -2.25
C LYS A 182 30.55 -18.32 -1.19
N MET A 183 30.95 -19.58 -1.32
CA MET A 183 31.77 -20.27 -0.32
C MET A 183 33.16 -19.63 -0.10
N ASP A 184 33.77 -19.10 -1.15
CA ASP A 184 35.08 -18.46 -1.13
C ASP A 184 35.07 -17.04 -0.53
N ARG A 185 33.93 -16.35 -0.62
CA ARG A 185 33.75 -14.97 -0.15
C ARG A 185 33.07 -14.88 1.22
N ASP A 186 32.04 -15.68 1.43
CA ASP A 186 31.06 -15.48 2.49
C ASP A 186 31.20 -16.49 3.64
N ILE A 187 32.14 -17.46 3.53
CA ILE A 187 32.56 -18.28 4.68
C ILE A 187 33.62 -17.51 5.47
N HIS A 188 33.35 -17.37 6.78
CA HIS A 188 34.29 -16.80 7.73
C HIS A 188 34.63 -17.81 8.82
N LEU A 189 35.92 -17.96 9.09
CA LEU A 189 36.45 -18.83 10.11
C LEU A 189 37.20 -17.99 11.15
N GLU A 190 36.78 -18.06 12.40
CA GLU A 190 37.46 -17.42 13.52
C GLU A 190 38.08 -18.51 14.40
N LYS A 191 39.39 -18.44 14.65
CA LYS A 191 40.08 -19.39 15.52
C LYS A 191 39.66 -19.14 16.97
N THR A 192 39.35 -20.22 17.69
CA THR A 192 39.00 -20.15 19.11
C THR A 192 40.11 -20.76 19.98
N SER A 193 39.92 -21.99 20.42
CA SER A 193 40.86 -22.79 21.22
C SER A 193 41.65 -23.75 20.32
N GLU A 194 42.69 -24.41 20.85
CA GLU A 194 43.58 -25.27 20.05
C GLU A 194 42.79 -26.33 19.23
N GLY A 195 42.83 -26.17 17.90
CA GLY A 195 42.19 -27.07 16.93
C GLY A 195 40.72 -26.80 16.61
N ARG A 196 40.11 -25.74 17.18
CA ARG A 196 38.69 -25.38 16.96
C ARG A 196 38.51 -24.03 16.26
N VAL A 197 37.44 -23.94 15.50
CA VAL A 197 37.05 -22.76 14.72
C VAL A 197 35.57 -22.48 14.87
N LYS A 198 35.22 -21.20 14.98
CA LYS A 198 33.85 -20.73 14.77
C LYS A 198 33.64 -20.49 13.29
N MET A 199 32.70 -21.23 12.71
CA MET A 199 32.34 -21.10 11.30
C MET A 199 31.05 -20.30 11.13
N ARG A 200 31.08 -19.34 10.21
CA ARG A 200 29.91 -18.59 9.74
C ARG A 200 29.84 -18.66 8.22
N TYR A 201 28.64 -18.79 7.65
CA TYR A 201 28.41 -18.64 6.22
C TYR A 201 27.28 -17.64 6.00
N GLY A 202 27.63 -16.45 5.49
CA GLY A 202 26.72 -15.31 5.41
C GLY A 202 26.18 -14.93 6.80
N PHE A 203 24.86 -15.04 6.96
CA PHE A 203 24.16 -14.72 8.22
C PHE A 203 24.08 -15.90 9.20
N SER A 204 24.44 -17.12 8.77
CA SER A 204 24.21 -18.35 9.53
C SER A 204 25.45 -18.78 10.31
N HIS A 205 25.25 -19.16 11.58
CA HIS A 205 26.32 -19.53 12.52
C HIS A 205 26.33 -21.03 12.75
N PHE A 206 27.42 -21.70 12.39
CA PHE A 206 27.57 -23.15 12.52
C PHE A 206 28.12 -23.57 13.88
N GLY A 207 28.45 -22.61 14.75
CA GLY A 207 29.01 -22.84 16.08
C GLY A 207 30.51 -23.13 16.05
N GLU A 208 31.02 -23.67 17.16
CA GLU A 208 32.43 -24.01 17.33
C GLU A 208 32.68 -25.47 16.93
N LEU A 209 33.53 -25.66 15.93
CA LEU A 209 33.77 -26.93 15.24
C LEU A 209 35.25 -27.28 15.26
N GLU A 210 35.57 -28.55 15.07
CA GLU A 210 36.94 -28.95 14.71
C GLU A 210 37.26 -28.48 13.29
N GLU A 211 38.52 -28.08 13.04
CA GLU A 211 38.93 -27.54 11.73
C GLU A 211 38.66 -28.51 10.56
N ARG A 212 38.81 -29.82 10.79
CA ARG A 212 38.47 -30.88 9.82
C ARG A 212 36.99 -30.94 9.44
N SER A 213 36.10 -30.52 10.33
CA SER A 213 34.65 -30.57 10.11
C SER A 213 34.17 -29.50 9.12
N VAL A 214 34.96 -28.43 8.91
CA VAL A 214 34.64 -27.36 7.96
C VAL A 214 34.55 -27.89 6.53
N GLU A 215 35.50 -28.72 6.11
CA GLU A 215 35.51 -29.27 4.74
C GLU A 215 34.35 -30.25 4.50
N ILE A 216 33.94 -31.00 5.52
CA ILE A 216 32.75 -31.86 5.45
C ILE A 216 31.49 -31.00 5.25
N ILE A 217 31.35 -29.92 6.03
CA ILE A 217 30.19 -29.01 5.91
C ILE A 217 30.15 -28.37 4.52
N LYS A 218 31.30 -27.87 4.02
CA LYS A 218 31.38 -27.30 2.66
C LYS A 218 30.94 -28.32 1.60
N ALA A 219 31.44 -29.56 1.68
CA ALA A 219 31.08 -30.61 0.72
C ALA A 219 29.58 -30.95 0.76
N VAL A 220 28.97 -30.98 1.95
CA VAL A 220 27.52 -31.18 2.11
C VAL A 220 26.74 -30.03 1.49
N LEU A 221 27.11 -28.78 1.79
CA LEU A 221 26.44 -27.61 1.25
C LEU A 221 26.54 -27.57 -0.28
N ILE A 222 27.72 -27.79 -0.87
CA ILE A 222 27.92 -27.82 -2.33
C ILE A 222 27.02 -28.87 -2.99
N TYR A 223 26.94 -30.07 -2.40
CA TYR A 223 26.07 -31.14 -2.89
C TYR A 223 24.60 -30.69 -2.92
N PHE A 224 24.08 -30.19 -1.80
CA PHE A 224 22.69 -29.73 -1.73
C PHE A 224 22.40 -28.51 -2.61
N GLU A 225 23.35 -27.58 -2.71
CA GLU A 225 23.25 -26.42 -3.61
C GLU A 225 23.09 -26.86 -5.08
N SER A 226 23.78 -27.92 -5.52
CA SER A 226 23.63 -28.47 -6.87
C SER A 226 22.29 -29.18 -7.11
N GLU A 227 21.80 -29.94 -6.13
CA GLU A 227 20.53 -30.68 -6.25
C GLU A 227 19.33 -29.73 -6.23
N LEU A 228 19.34 -28.70 -5.37
CA LEU A 228 18.21 -27.80 -5.18
C LEU A 228 17.82 -27.03 -6.45
N LYS A 229 18.79 -26.65 -7.29
CA LYS A 229 18.52 -25.94 -8.55
C LYS A 229 17.72 -26.75 -9.57
N HIS A 230 17.74 -28.08 -9.44
CA HIS A 230 17.02 -28.99 -10.33
C HIS A 230 15.72 -29.51 -9.69
N SER A 231 15.42 -29.07 -8.46
CA SER A 231 14.24 -29.53 -7.74
C SER A 231 12.94 -28.96 -8.35
N PRO A 232 11.86 -29.75 -8.41
CA PRO A 232 10.56 -29.25 -8.85
C PRO A 232 10.06 -28.04 -8.04
N GLU A 233 10.38 -27.99 -6.74
CA GLU A 233 9.99 -26.91 -5.84
C GLU A 233 10.73 -25.60 -6.16
N TYR A 234 12.00 -25.68 -6.56
CA TYR A 234 12.74 -24.53 -7.06
C TYR A 234 12.08 -23.92 -8.30
N LEU A 235 11.73 -24.75 -9.29
CA LEU A 235 11.09 -24.30 -10.53
C LEU A 235 9.71 -23.68 -10.28
N GLU A 236 8.93 -24.26 -9.36
CA GLU A 236 7.63 -23.68 -8.99
C GLU A 236 7.80 -22.34 -8.25
N MET A 237 8.82 -22.21 -7.40
CA MET A 237 9.12 -20.95 -6.70
C MET A 237 9.54 -19.85 -7.68
N GLU A 238 10.41 -20.16 -8.64
CA GLU A 238 10.79 -19.25 -9.73
C GLU A 238 9.55 -18.80 -10.53
N LYS A 239 8.65 -19.73 -10.88
CA LYS A 239 7.39 -19.43 -11.58
C LYS A 239 6.47 -18.51 -10.77
N LEU A 240 6.36 -18.72 -9.46
CA LEU A 240 5.56 -17.87 -8.58
C LEU A 240 6.18 -16.47 -8.44
N ILE A 241 7.50 -16.35 -8.33
CA ILE A 241 8.20 -15.06 -8.34
C ILE A 241 7.99 -14.32 -9.65
N GLY A 242 8.17 -14.99 -10.81
CA GLY A 242 7.90 -14.36 -12.10
C GLY A 242 6.42 -13.99 -12.31
N ARG A 243 5.48 -14.66 -11.62
CA ARG A 243 4.08 -14.22 -11.55
C ARG A 243 3.93 -12.97 -10.68
N LEU A 244 4.60 -12.92 -9.53
CA LEU A 244 4.60 -11.77 -8.62
C LEU A 244 5.11 -10.51 -9.33
N GLU A 245 6.24 -10.59 -10.05
CA GLU A 245 6.81 -9.47 -10.81
C GLU A 245 5.86 -8.93 -11.89
N ARG A 246 5.21 -9.84 -12.64
CA ARG A 246 4.20 -9.44 -13.64
C ARG A 246 3.00 -8.76 -13.00
N LEU A 247 2.53 -9.25 -11.86
CA LEU A 247 1.45 -8.61 -11.09
C LEU A 247 1.89 -7.24 -10.54
N LYS A 248 3.11 -7.13 -10.00
CA LYS A 248 3.70 -5.88 -9.51
C LYS A 248 3.67 -4.81 -10.60
N LYS A 249 4.14 -5.15 -11.80
CA LYS A 249 4.11 -4.24 -12.96
C LYS A 249 2.68 -3.84 -13.34
N GLY A 250 1.78 -4.80 -13.49
CA GLY A 250 0.39 -4.51 -13.88
C GLY A 250 -0.38 -3.67 -12.85
N ILE A 251 -0.15 -3.92 -11.55
CA ILE A 251 -0.69 -3.09 -10.48
C ILE A 251 -0.08 -1.68 -10.55
N GLY A 252 1.24 -1.58 -10.67
CA GLY A 252 1.96 -0.31 -10.77
C GLY A 252 1.48 0.57 -11.92
N GLU A 253 1.20 -0.01 -13.09
CA GLU A 253 0.65 0.72 -14.24
C GLU A 253 -0.71 1.36 -13.92
N VAL A 254 -1.61 0.62 -13.27
CA VAL A 254 -2.93 1.14 -12.87
C VAL A 254 -2.79 2.24 -11.82
N LEU A 255 -1.97 2.02 -10.79
CA LEU A 255 -1.75 3.01 -9.73
C LEU A 255 -1.09 4.29 -10.28
N THR A 256 -0.12 4.15 -11.19
CA THR A 256 0.55 5.28 -11.86
C THR A 256 -0.45 6.16 -12.59
N VAL A 257 -1.40 5.57 -13.33
CA VAL A 257 -2.44 6.35 -14.04
C VAL A 257 -3.29 7.16 -13.06
N VAL A 258 -3.69 6.56 -11.94
CA VAL A 258 -4.48 7.25 -10.90
C VAL A 258 -3.66 8.37 -10.24
N LEU A 259 -2.42 8.08 -9.86
CA LEU A 259 -1.49 9.02 -9.21
C LEU A 259 -1.16 10.23 -10.09
N LEU A 260 -0.85 10.00 -11.37
CA LEU A 260 -0.51 11.08 -12.30
C LEU A 260 -1.72 11.92 -12.68
N ARG A 261 -2.90 11.30 -12.88
CA ARG A 261 -4.12 12.05 -13.18
C ARG A 261 -4.67 12.78 -11.96
N ARG A 262 -4.30 12.35 -10.74
CA ARG A 262 -4.87 12.83 -9.47
C ARG A 262 -6.39 12.73 -9.41
N ILE A 263 -6.94 11.76 -10.14
CA ILE A 263 -8.38 11.56 -10.28
C ILE A 263 -8.68 10.10 -9.99
N VAL A 264 -9.55 9.90 -9.00
CA VAL A 264 -10.19 8.63 -8.71
C VAL A 264 -11.63 8.72 -9.25
N PRO A 265 -11.97 8.05 -10.36
CA PRO A 265 -13.28 8.20 -10.99
C PRO A 265 -14.40 7.68 -10.07
N GLY A 266 -15.66 8.02 -10.37
CA GLY A 266 -16.82 7.50 -9.63
C GLY A 266 -17.11 8.24 -8.32
N ARG A 267 -17.93 7.60 -7.48
CA ARG A 267 -18.34 8.10 -6.15
C ARG A 267 -18.39 6.92 -5.18
N CYS A 268 -18.17 7.18 -3.90
CA CYS A 268 -18.42 6.24 -2.83
C CYS A 268 -19.44 6.79 -1.83
N ARG A 269 -19.91 5.92 -0.93
CA ARG A 269 -20.81 6.28 0.17
C ARG A 269 -20.27 7.32 1.15
N TYR A 270 -18.97 7.61 1.08
CA TYR A 270 -18.29 8.60 1.91
C TYR A 270 -18.00 9.91 1.19
N CYS A 271 -18.35 10.03 -0.11
CA CYS A 271 -18.20 11.29 -0.81
C CYS A 271 -19.06 12.38 -0.13
N PRO A 272 -18.50 13.56 0.17
CA PRO A 272 -19.24 14.70 0.68
C PRO A 272 -20.16 15.26 -0.41
N LEU A 273 -21.32 14.63 -0.64
CA LEU A 273 -22.38 15.06 -1.56
C LEU A 273 -23.75 14.57 -1.09
#